data_AF-A0AAQ3EU82-F1
#
_entry.id   AF-A0AAQ3EU82-F1
#
_cell.length_a   1.000
_cell.length_b   1.000
_cell.length_c   1.000
_cell.angle_alpha   90.00
_cell.angle_beta   90.00
_cell.angle_gamma   90.00
#
_symmetry.space_group_name_H-M   'P 1'
#
loop_
_entity.id
_entity.type
_entity.pdbx_description
1 polymer ?
#
loop_
_entity_poly.entity_id
_entity_poly.type
_entity_poly.pdbx_seq_one_letter_code
_entity_poly.pdbx_strand_id
1 'polypeptide(L)' 'MLGKITEFFRNLPSKKCAECGKKIEEQHECYGNICNDCIKVNDL' A
#
# COMPACT_ATOMS: atom_id res chain seq x y z
N MET A 1 12.95 -24.78 -1.59
CA MET A 1 11.79 -25.05 -0.70
C MET A 1 10.73 -24.01 -0.98
N LEU A 2 9.64 -24.37 -1.66
CA LEU A 2 8.42 -23.56 -1.74
C LEU A 2 7.70 -23.68 -0.39
N GLY A 3 8.27 -23.05 0.65
CA GLY A 3 7.58 -22.88 1.93
C GLY A 3 6.23 -22.22 1.64
N LYS A 4 5.15 -22.89 2.04
CA LYS A 4 3.73 -22.54 1.85
C LYS A 4 3.51 -21.12 1.34
N ILE A 5 3.33 -20.97 0.03
CA ILE A 5 3.08 -19.67 -0.63
C ILE A 5 1.89 -18.91 -0.01
N THR A 6 0.92 -19.64 0.54
CA THR A 6 -0.23 -19.12 1.29
C THR A 6 0.18 -18.38 2.57
N GLU A 7 1.25 -18.81 3.24
CA GLU A 7 1.78 -18.18 4.43
C GLU A 7 2.51 -16.88 4.08
N PHE A 8 3.18 -16.81 2.93
CA PHE A 8 3.75 -15.57 2.40
C PHE A 8 2.67 -14.52 2.15
N PHE A 9 1.59 -14.87 1.45
CA PHE A 9 0.50 -13.93 1.17
C PHE A 9 -0.24 -13.46 2.43
N ARG A 10 -0.42 -14.33 3.44
CA ARG A 10 -1.02 -13.95 4.73
C ARG A 10 -0.16 -12.99 5.55
N ASN A 11 1.15 -13.02 5.35
CA ASN A 11 2.11 -12.17 6.05
C ASN A 11 2.63 -11.04 5.17
N LEU A 12 1.94 -10.71 4.08
CA LEU A 12 2.31 -9.54 3.27
C LEU A 12 2.25 -8.28 4.14
N PRO A 13 3.30 -7.45 4.12
CA PRO A 13 3.29 -6.21 4.87
C PRO A 13 2.19 -5.30 4.35
N SER A 14 1.55 -4.56 5.26
CA SER A 14 0.60 -3.53 4.86
C SER A 14 1.27 -2.50 3.93
N LYS A 15 0.51 -2.02 2.95
CA LYS A 15 0.97 -0.99 2.00
C LYS A 15 1.42 0.26 2.76
N LYS A 16 2.56 0.83 2.38
CA LYS A 16 3.11 2.07 2.94
C LYS A 16 3.18 3.16 1.88
N CYS A 17 2.96 4.40 2.29
CA CYS A 17 3.13 5.57 1.43
C CYS A 17 4.61 5.72 1.06
N ALA A 18 4.89 5.91 -0.23
CA ALA A 18 6.24 6.15 -0.72
C ALA A 18 6.83 7.48 -0.23
N GLU A 19 5.99 8.47 0.08
CA GLU A 19 6.43 9.80 0.53
C GLU A 19 6.66 9.84 2.04
N CYS A 20 5.66 9.45 2.84
CA CYS A 20 5.69 9.61 4.30
C CYS A 20 5.91 8.32 5.08
N GLY A 21 5.95 7.16 4.42
CA GLY A 21 6.17 5.85 5.06
C GLY A 21 5.02 5.35 5.94
N LYS A 22 3.96 6.14 6.13
CA LYS A 22 2.76 5.74 6.90
C LYS A 22 2.04 4.58 6.21
N LYS A 23 1.36 3.75 7.01
CA LYS A 23 0.47 2.71 6.50
C LYS A 23 -0.64 3.39 5.68
N ILE A 24 -0.84 2.94 4.44
CA ILE A 24 -1.99 3.36 3.64
C ILE A 24 -3.17 2.53 4.13
N GLU A 25 -4.15 3.20 4.73
CA GLU A 25 -5.44 2.57 5.05
C GLU A 25 -6.14 2.27 3.73
N GLU A 26 -6.46 0.99 3.52
CA GLU A 26 -6.65 0.40 2.20
C GLU A 26 -7.73 1.10 1.37
N GLN A 27 -7.33 1.73 0.27
CA GLN A 27 -8.23 2.10 -0.82
C GLN A 27 -8.36 0.85 -1.70
N HIS A 28 -9.46 0.12 -1.59
CA HIS A 28 -9.69 -1.16 -2.31
C HIS A 28 -9.57 -1.02 -3.85
N GLU A 29 -9.52 0.22 -4.35
CA GLU A 29 -9.53 0.55 -5.78
C GLU A 29 -8.33 1.41 -6.24
N CYS A 30 -7.37 1.74 -5.36
CA CYS A 30 -6.29 2.66 -5.72
C CYS A 30 -4.94 1.96 -5.95
N TYR A 31 -4.53 1.86 -7.21
CA TYR A 31 -3.16 1.46 -7.61
C TYR A 31 -2.07 2.40 -7.07
N GLY A 32 -2.44 3.58 -6.54
CA GLY A 32 -1.50 4.60 -6.07
C GLY A 32 -0.70 4.19 -4.82
N ASN A 33 0.61 4.43 -4.83
CA ASN A 33 1.54 4.15 -3.74
C ASN A 33 1.77 5.35 -2.79
N ILE A 34 0.97 6.40 -2.92
CA ILE A 34 1.03 7.62 -2.11
C ILE A 34 -0.30 7.75 -1.35
N CYS A 35 -0.27 8.07 -0.05
CA CYS A 35 -1.48 8.23 0.74
C CYS A 35 -2.24 9.51 0.40
N ASN A 36 -3.53 9.59 0.78
CA ASN A 36 -4.38 10.75 0.51
C ASN A 36 -3.81 12.07 1.08
N ASP A 37 -3.09 12.03 2.21
CA ASP A 37 -2.44 13.22 2.79
C ASP A 37 -1.26 13.74 1.94
N CYS A 38 -0.59 12.84 1.23
CA CYS A 38 0.59 13.17 0.42
C CYS A 38 0.24 13.38 -1.05
N ILE A 39 -0.88 12.79 -1.51
CA ILE A 39 -1.44 13.04 -2.83
C ILE A 39 -1.85 14.52 -2.88
N LYS A 40 -1.12 15.30 -3.67
CA LYS A 40 -1.47 16.67 -4.02
C LYS A 40 -2.39 16.60 -5.23
N VAL A 41 -3.69 16.41 -5.01
CA VAL A 41 -4.69 16.57 -6.09
C VAL A 41 -4.80 18.07 -6.36
N ASN A 42 -3.85 18.61 -7.11
CA ASN A 42 -3.90 19.98 -7.58
C ASN A 42 -3.65 19.97 -9.08
N ASP A 43 -4.61 19.45 -9.82
CA ASP A 43 -4.92 19.82 -11.20
C ASP A 43 -6.27 19.14 -11.55
N LEU A 44 -7.32 19.95 -11.63
CA LEU A 44 -8.63 19.62 -12.19
C LEU A 44 -8.60 19.94 -13.68
#